data_AF-A0A383A5B5-F1
#
_entry.id   AF-A0A383A5B5-F1
#
_cell.length_a   1.000
_cell.length_b   1.000
_cell.length_c   1.000
_cell.angle_alpha   90.00
_cell.angle_beta   90.00
_cell.angle_gamma   90.00
#
_symmetry.space_group_name_H-M   'P 1'
#
loop_
_entity.id
_entity.type
_entity.pdbx_description
1 polymer ?
#
loop_
_entity_poly.entity_id
_entity_poly.type
_entity_poly.pdbx_seq_one_letter_code
_entity_poly.pdbx_strand_id
1 'polypeptide(L)'
;YRPVWDLTEKLLAEFALLCRQVGATFVLIYAPAIVQIEADNWRTKRELHDLTGDYDLSHPNRHLGDIAGRHGISFIDLTPAFQTAAREQILYFRDSHWNEAGHRLAANVIAAALVDEGIAGLLESDD
;
A
#
# COMPACT_ATOMS: atom_id res chain seq x y z
N TYR A 1 -4.63 18.36 -9.28
CA TYR A 1 -3.69 17.25 -9.03
C TYR A 1 -3.31 16.42 -10.25
N ARG A 2 -4.06 16.43 -11.37
CA ARG A 2 -3.74 15.64 -12.58
C ARG A 2 -2.26 15.71 -13.03
N PRO A 3 -1.58 16.89 -13.08
CA PRO A 3 -0.18 16.94 -13.48
C PRO A 3 0.78 16.18 -12.55
N VAL A 4 0.45 16.05 -11.26
CA VAL A 4 1.27 15.32 -10.28
C VAL A 4 1.09 13.82 -10.47
N TRP A 5 -0.14 13.36 -10.66
CA TRP A 5 -0.40 11.95 -10.96
C TRP A 5 0.21 11.50 -12.29
N ASP A 6 0.14 12.35 -13.32
CA ASP A 6 0.78 12.08 -14.62
C ASP A 6 2.31 11.96 -14.47
N LEU A 7 2.92 12.78 -13.61
CA LEU A 7 4.36 12.69 -13.31
C LEU A 7 4.68 11.42 -12.51
N THR A 8 3.90 11.11 -11.47
CA THR A 8 4.05 9.88 -10.68
C THR A 8 3.98 8.63 -11.58
N GLU A 9 2.99 8.57 -12.48
CA GLU A 9 2.87 7.47 -13.44
C GLU A 9 4.13 7.33 -14.32
N LYS A 10 4.63 8.44 -14.88
CA LYS A 10 5.85 8.41 -15.71
C LYS A 10 7.05 7.87 -14.94
N LEU A 11 7.24 8.32 -13.70
CA LEU A 11 8.37 7.88 -12.86
C LEU A 11 8.25 6.40 -12.47
N LEU A 12 7.05 5.93 -12.12
CA LEU A 12 6.82 4.51 -11.80
C LEU A 12 7.03 3.62 -13.03
N ALA A 13 6.56 4.06 -14.20
CA ALA A 13 6.74 3.35 -15.45
C ALA A 13 8.22 3.26 -15.87
N GLU A 14 8.95 4.37 -15.75
CA GLU A 14 10.40 4.42 -16.03
C GLU A 14 11.17 3.53 -15.06
N PHE A 15 10.86 3.58 -13.76
CA PHE A 15 11.49 2.72 -12.77
C PHE A 15 11.24 1.23 -13.04
N ALA A 16 10.00 0.85 -13.39
CA ALA A 16 9.67 -0.52 -13.78
C ALA A 16 10.46 -0.98 -15.01
N LEU A 17 10.65 -0.10 -16.00
CA LEU A 17 11.48 -0.38 -17.17
C LEU A 17 12.94 -0.62 -16.78
N LEU A 18 13.52 0.24 -15.93
CA LEU A 18 14.90 0.13 -15.47
C LEU A 18 15.13 -1.15 -14.67
N CYS A 19 14.21 -1.53 -13.78
CA CYS A 19 14.28 -2.80 -13.06
C CYS A 19 14.30 -4.01 -14.02
N ARG A 20 13.40 -4.03 -15.02
CA ARG A 20 13.38 -5.11 -16.03
C ARG A 20 14.67 -5.19 -16.84
N GLN A 21 15.28 -4.05 -17.18
CA GLN A 21 16.55 -4.02 -17.92
C GLN A 21 17.72 -4.67 -17.19
N VAL A 22 17.69 -4.67 -15.85
CA VAL A 22 18.72 -5.30 -15.01
C VAL A 22 18.29 -6.68 -14.48
N GLY A 23 17.17 -7.22 -14.96
CA GLY A 23 16.65 -8.51 -14.52
C GLY A 23 16.03 -8.51 -13.11
N ALA A 24 15.66 -7.35 -12.58
CA ALA A 24 14.98 -7.21 -11.30
C ALA A 24 13.46 -7.08 -11.46
N THR A 25 12.70 -7.65 -10.53
CA THR A 25 11.25 -7.47 -10.44
C THR A 25 10.92 -6.26 -9.56
N PHE A 26 10.16 -5.32 -10.10
CA PHE A 26 9.65 -4.18 -9.32
C PHE A 26 8.24 -4.49 -8.80
N VAL A 27 8.08 -4.41 -7.48
CA VAL A 27 6.81 -4.57 -6.78
C VAL A 27 6.45 -3.26 -6.10
N LEU A 28 5.26 -2.76 -6.38
CA LEU A 28 4.70 -1.56 -5.76
C LEU A 28 3.76 -1.95 -4.62
N ILE A 29 4.04 -1.47 -3.42
CA ILE A 29 3.24 -1.78 -2.22
C ILE A 29 2.52 -0.50 -1.76
N TYR A 30 1.21 -0.56 -1.61
CA TYR A 30 0.43 0.52 -1.02
C TYR A 30 0.32 0.35 0.49
N ALA A 31 0.93 1.28 1.23
CA ALA A 31 0.85 1.36 2.68
C ALA A 31 -0.40 2.18 3.10
N PRO A 32 -1.42 1.57 3.72
CA PRO A 32 -2.63 2.28 4.12
C PRO A 32 -2.33 3.32 5.21
N ALA A 33 -2.87 4.53 5.02
CA ALA A 33 -2.86 5.57 6.03
C ALA A 33 -3.86 5.25 7.15
N ILE A 34 -3.57 5.72 8.37
CA ILE A 34 -4.43 5.50 9.55
C ILE A 34 -5.89 5.94 9.31
N VAL A 35 -6.12 7.00 8.53
CA VAL A 35 -7.47 7.49 8.19
C VAL A 35 -8.26 6.54 7.28
N GLN A 36 -7.60 5.65 6.53
CA GLN A 36 -8.26 4.64 5.71
C GLN A 36 -8.72 3.42 6.54
N ILE A 37 -8.19 3.29 7.76
CA ILE A 37 -8.39 2.14 8.65
C ILE A 37 -9.25 2.53 9.87
N GLU A 38 -9.00 3.68 10.48
CA GLU A 38 -9.66 4.15 11.69
C GLU A 38 -10.66 5.26 11.37
N ALA A 39 -11.96 4.94 11.42
CA ALA A 39 -13.04 5.90 11.18
C ALA A 39 -13.01 7.10 12.15
N ASP A 40 -12.65 6.88 13.42
CA ASP A 40 -12.52 7.96 14.40
C ASP A 40 -11.36 8.90 14.06
N ASN A 41 -10.25 8.37 13.53
CA ASN A 41 -9.13 9.17 13.09
C ASN A 41 -9.55 10.03 11.89
N TRP A 42 -10.25 9.44 10.92
CA TRP A 42 -10.80 10.19 9.79
C TRP A 42 -11.76 11.30 10.22
N ARG A 43 -12.70 11.01 11.13
CA ARG A 43 -13.61 12.03 11.68
C ARG A 43 -12.82 13.18 12.31
N THR A 44 -11.87 12.86 13.18
CA THR A 44 -11.03 13.85 13.88
C THR A 44 -10.24 14.71 12.90
N LYS A 45 -9.64 14.11 11.86
CA LYS A 45 -8.86 14.85 10.86
C LYS A 45 -9.75 15.73 9.98
N ARG A 46 -10.95 15.28 9.63
CA ARG A 46 -11.92 16.12 8.91
C ARG A 46 -12.30 17.36 9.72
N GLU A 47 -12.63 17.17 10.99
CA GLU A 47 -13.01 18.26 11.90
C GLU A 47 -11.84 19.24 12.09
N LEU A 48 -10.63 18.72 12.33
CA LEU A 48 -9.44 19.54 12.54
C LEU A 48 -9.06 20.43 11.34
N HIS A 49 -9.37 19.96 10.13
CA HIS A 49 -8.97 20.63 8.88
C HIS A 49 -10.16 21.24 8.11
N ASP A 50 -11.33 21.35 8.75
CA ASP A 50 -12.57 21.87 8.14
C ASP A 50 -12.88 21.24 6.77
N LEU A 51 -12.62 19.94 6.64
CA LEU A 51 -12.81 19.22 5.37
C LEU A 51 -14.30 19.02 5.11
N THR A 52 -14.80 19.66 4.06
CA THR A 52 -16.20 19.58 3.63
C THR A 52 -16.32 18.79 2.33
N GLY A 53 -17.36 17.95 2.23
CA GLY A 53 -17.65 17.12 1.05
C GLY A 53 -17.34 15.64 1.21
N ASP A 54 -17.61 14.88 0.15
CA ASP A 54 -17.42 13.44 0.10
C ASP A 54 -16.01 13.10 -0.38
N TYR A 55 -15.23 12.49 0.50
CA TYR A 55 -13.87 12.05 0.20
C TYR A 55 -13.85 10.54 -0.02
N ASP A 56 -13.32 10.16 -1.17
CA ASP A 56 -12.99 8.78 -1.45
C ASP A 56 -11.58 8.48 -0.95
N LEU A 57 -11.50 7.92 0.26
CA LEU A 57 -10.23 7.55 0.88
C LEU A 57 -9.49 6.42 0.14
N SER A 58 -10.16 5.72 -0.78
CA SER A 58 -9.58 4.66 -1.60
C SER A 58 -9.17 5.14 -2.99
N HIS A 59 -9.36 6.43 -3.30
CA HIS A 59 -8.92 7.01 -4.57
C HIS A 59 -7.43 6.77 -4.86
N PRO A 60 -6.49 6.96 -3.92
CA PRO A 60 -5.06 6.70 -4.17
C PRO A 60 -4.79 5.22 -4.51
N ASN A 61 -5.44 4.29 -3.80
CA ASN A 61 -5.32 2.85 -4.04
C ASN A 61 -5.69 2.49 -5.47
N ARG A 62 -6.89 2.93 -5.91
CA ARG A 62 -7.37 2.62 -7.27
C ARG A 62 -6.49 3.25 -8.33
N HIS A 63 -6.07 4.49 -8.12
CA HIS A 63 -5.23 5.17 -9.10
C HIS A 63 -3.86 4.51 -9.27
N LEU A 64 -3.22 4.12 -8.16
CA LEU A 64 -1.95 3.38 -8.21
C LEU A 64 -2.12 1.97 -8.77
N GLY A 65 -3.22 1.28 -8.44
CA GLY A 65 -3.56 -0.02 -9.04
C GLY A 65 -3.77 0.07 -10.55
N ASP A 66 -4.46 1.11 -11.04
CA ASP A 66 -4.65 1.36 -12.47
C ASP A 66 -3.33 1.66 -13.18
N ILE A 67 -2.45 2.48 -12.58
CA ILE A 67 -1.09 2.74 -13.09
C ILE A 67 -0.32 1.42 -13.16
N ALA A 68 -0.31 0.64 -12.09
CA ALA A 68 0.43 -0.61 -12.03
C ALA A 68 -0.05 -1.60 -13.10
N GLY A 69 -1.37 -1.73 -13.27
CA GLY A 69 -1.98 -2.55 -14.33
C GLY A 69 -1.59 -2.12 -15.74
N ARG A 70 -1.56 -0.80 -16.02
CA ARG A 70 -1.13 -0.27 -17.34
C ARG A 70 0.32 -0.60 -17.69
N HIS A 71 1.20 -0.64 -16.69
CA HIS A 71 2.66 -0.77 -16.90
C HIS A 71 3.21 -2.16 -16.55
N GLY A 72 2.34 -3.10 -16.22
CA GLY A 72 2.71 -4.47 -15.82
C GLY A 72 3.58 -4.48 -14.56
N ILE A 73 3.24 -3.65 -13.57
CA ILE A 73 3.91 -3.59 -12.27
C ILE A 73 3.10 -4.47 -11.30
N SER A 74 3.77 -5.37 -10.57
CA SER A 74 3.13 -6.10 -9.47
C SER A 74 2.70 -5.11 -8.38
N PHE A 75 1.43 -5.19 -7.96
CA PHE A 75 0.85 -4.24 -7.01
C PHE A 75 0.20 -4.95 -5.84
N ILE A 76 0.65 -4.62 -4.63
CA ILE A 76 0.14 -5.17 -3.37
C ILE A 76 -0.53 -4.04 -2.59
N ASP A 77 -1.86 -4.09 -2.48
CA ASP A 77 -2.62 -3.20 -1.60
C ASP A 77 -2.82 -3.83 -0.22
N LEU A 78 -2.19 -3.28 0.81
CA LEU A 78 -2.30 -3.80 2.18
C LEU A 78 -3.60 -3.37 2.87
N THR A 79 -4.37 -2.44 2.29
CA THR A 79 -5.57 -1.86 2.90
C THR A 79 -6.61 -2.90 3.33
N PRO A 80 -6.98 -3.90 2.52
CA PRO A 80 -7.98 -4.90 2.92
C PRO A 80 -7.55 -5.73 4.15
N ALA A 81 -6.27 -6.10 4.22
CA ALA A 81 -5.72 -6.84 5.35
C ALA A 81 -5.71 -5.99 6.62
N PHE A 82 -5.29 -4.73 6.53
CA PHE A 82 -5.31 -3.79 7.64
C PHE A 82 -6.73 -3.50 8.14
N GLN A 83 -7.70 -3.32 7.23
CA GLN A 83 -9.10 -3.12 7.60
C GLN A 83 -9.69 -4.33 8.34
N THR A 84 -9.31 -5.53 7.95
CA THR A 84 -9.76 -6.76 8.60
C THR A 84 -9.15 -6.88 10.00
N ALA A 85 -7.83 -6.76 10.10
CA ALA A 85 -7.11 -6.90 11.37
C ALA A 85 -7.43 -5.78 12.38
N ALA A 86 -7.71 -4.56 11.91
CA ALA A 86 -8.05 -3.43 12.78
C ALA A 86 -9.36 -3.61 13.57
N ARG A 87 -10.19 -4.60 13.22
CA ARG A 87 -11.39 -4.96 13.98
C ARG A 87 -11.07 -5.58 15.34
N GLU A 88 -9.87 -6.15 15.48
CA GLU A 88 -9.48 -6.95 16.65
C GLU A 88 -8.24 -6.40 17.36
N GLN A 89 -7.43 -5.58 16.69
CA GLN A 89 -6.19 -5.04 17.26
C GLN A 89 -5.87 -3.64 16.73
N ILE A 90 -5.16 -2.86 17.55
CA ILE A 90 -4.64 -1.55 17.15
C ILE A 90 -3.38 -1.78 16.33
N LEU A 91 -3.32 -1.20 15.12
CA LEU A 91 -2.20 -1.36 14.18
C LEU A 91 -1.30 -0.13 14.05
N TYR A 92 -1.69 1.00 14.65
CA TYR A 92 -1.02 2.27 14.51
C TYR A 92 -0.69 2.90 15.85
N PHE A 93 0.38 3.70 15.87
CA PHE A 93 0.59 4.73 16.87
C PHE A 93 -0.23 5.98 16.53
N ARG A 94 -0.42 6.87 17.52
CA ARG A 94 -1.18 8.12 17.33
C ARG A 94 -0.49 9.12 16.39
N ASP A 95 0.79 8.93 16.09
CA ASP A 95 1.55 9.72 15.12
C ASP A 95 1.36 9.25 13.66
N SER A 96 0.50 8.24 13.43
CA SER A 96 0.17 7.63 12.13
C SER A 96 1.18 6.59 11.60
N HIS A 97 2.26 6.29 12.32
CA HIS A 97 3.10 5.14 11.98
C HIS A 97 2.44 3.83 12.40
N TRP A 98 2.80 2.73 11.73
CA TRP A 98 2.42 1.40 12.19
C TRP A 98 3.11 1.09 13.52
N ASN A 99 2.41 0.40 14.40
CA ASN A 99 3.03 -0.22 15.57
C ASN A 99 3.60 -1.60 15.21
N GLU A 100 4.11 -2.33 16.20
CA GLU A 100 4.66 -3.68 15.99
C GLU A 100 3.66 -4.63 15.30
N ALA A 101 2.39 -4.60 15.71
CA ALA A 101 1.36 -5.44 15.11
C ALA A 101 1.06 -5.05 13.66
N GLY A 102 1.03 -3.75 13.34
CA GLY A 102 0.87 -3.25 11.97
C GLY A 102 2.05 -3.64 11.08
N HIS A 103 3.29 -3.49 11.57
CA HIS A 103 4.48 -3.93 10.84
C HIS A 103 4.49 -5.46 10.62
N ARG A 104 4.14 -6.25 11.63
CA ARG A 104 4.05 -7.72 11.51
C ARG A 104 3.00 -8.14 10.49
N LEU A 105 1.82 -7.50 10.50
CA LEU A 105 0.78 -7.76 9.51
C LEU A 105 1.27 -7.44 8.09
N ALA A 106 1.87 -6.27 7.88
CA ALA A 106 2.41 -5.88 6.58
C ALA A 106 3.45 -6.88 6.08
N ALA A 107 4.42 -7.27 6.94
CA ALA A 107 5.45 -8.23 6.58
C ALA A 107 4.86 -9.58 6.14
N ASN A 108 3.89 -10.10 6.88
CA ASN A 108 3.24 -11.38 6.54
C ASN A 108 2.50 -11.31 5.19
N VAL A 109 1.73 -10.24 4.96
CA VAL A 109 0.96 -10.07 3.71
C VAL A 109 1.90 -9.89 2.52
N ILE A 110 2.95 -9.08 2.67
CA ILE A 110 3.94 -8.86 1.61
C ILE A 110 4.69 -10.15 1.31
N ALA A 111 5.18 -10.86 2.33
CA ALA A 111 5.92 -12.10 2.13
C ALA A 111 5.08 -13.16 1.41
N ALA A 112 3.82 -13.35 1.81
CA ALA A 112 2.90 -14.27 1.14
C ALA A 112 2.68 -13.88 -0.33
N ALA A 113 2.41 -12.60 -0.61
CA ALA A 113 2.21 -12.12 -1.97
C ALA A 113 3.47 -12.30 -2.86
N LEU A 114 4.66 -12.05 -2.32
CA LEU A 114 5.91 -12.26 -3.06
C LEU A 114 6.17 -13.74 -3.38
N VAL A 115 5.75 -14.66 -2.50
CA VAL A 115 5.83 -16.10 -2.76
C VAL A 115 4.80 -16.52 -3.81
N ASP A 116 3.55 -16.06 -3.70
CA ASP A 116 2.47 -16.38 -4.64
C ASP A 116 2.78 -15.89 -6.07
N GLU A 117 3.47 -14.74 -6.19
CA GLU A 117 3.93 -14.19 -7.47
C GLU A 117 5.23 -14.84 -7.99
N GLY A 118 5.83 -15.76 -7.23
CA GLY A 118 7.09 -16.43 -7.59
C GLY A 118 8.31 -15.50 -7.58
N ILE A 119 8.21 -14.34 -6.90
CA ILE A 119 9.28 -13.35 -6.77
C ILE A 119 10.26 -13.75 -5.67
N ALA A 120 9.74 -14.31 -4.58
CA ALA A 120 10.53 -14.89 -3.51
C ALA A 120 10.35 -16.41 -3.49
N GLY A 121 11.45 -17.15 -3.33
CA GLY A 121 11.38 -18.56 -2.99
C GLY A 121 11.07 -18.74 -1.50
N LEU A 122 10.35 -19.79 -1.15
CA LEU A 122 10.46 -20.34 0.20
C LEU A 122 11.89 -20.88 0.31
N LEU A 123 12.71 -20.28 1.19
CA LEU A 123 13.92 -20.96 1.62
C LEU A 123 13.43 -22.23 2.33
N GLU A 124 13.73 -23.41 1.76
CA GLU A 124 13.73 -24.62 2.57
C GLU A 124 14.67 -24.33 3.74
N SER A 125 14.13 -24.32 4.96
CA SER A 125 14.96 -24.27 6.15
C SER A 125 15.79 -25.54 6.15
N ASP A 126 17.09 -25.41 5.92
CA ASP A 126 18.06 -26.47 6.20
C ASP A 126 17.96 -26.78 7.72
N ASP A 127 17.24 -27.86 8.04
CA ASP A 127 17.26 -28.54 9.35
C ASP A 127 18.62 -29.25 9.57
#